data_AF-A0A3B6VJQ6-F1
#
_entry.id   AF-A0A3B6VJQ6-F1
#
_cell.length_a   1.000
_cell.length_b   1.000
_cell.length_c   1.000
_cell.angle_alpha   90.00
_cell.angle_beta   90.00
_cell.angle_gamma   90.00
#
_symmetry.space_group_name_H-M   'P 1'
#
loop_
_entity.id
_entity.type
_entity.pdbx_description
1 polymer ?
#
loop_
_entity_poly.entity_id
_entity_poly.type
_entity_poly.pdbx_seq_one_letter_code
_entity_poly.pdbx_strand_id
1 'polypeptide(L)'
;MSDENAIELLDESPSEELSDSLPHKQTCNNILNIINNKKLLRKVILLSGVRGAGKTTIIQKLIKENEKDKNKVFITIDAWNAPEDVLKKEFLRCLYRGINNNGNKKLQKKIDYNIKAINTIKKETTANISSFTIIIYSFIFILIPIFIPILTTDKLLSLILEKIKYIDINNIITFFIEHFSIAVLISIILFIVSALFFYMIIFPSKITKILFPFLYGSSDSYSEYEEGKDFTPYQFEKFIKDFYKLYSDFFDKKDIVIAVDNIDRLSKEEEEKFISSLYTFMDCMQKKSNNINTWFILAIDKKSIGKNDNNVDNSFYDKLSPYEESIPEMNKDIVNDFYFNKINNKYNGIFSNDMLINLRNCDTKSFLDCIKNYEP
;
A
#
# COMPACT_ATOMS: atom_id res chain seq x y z
N MET A 1 -11.24 31.03 41.12
CA MET A 1 -9.86 31.04 40.62
C MET A 1 -9.89 30.42 39.26
N SER A 2 -9.93 31.28 38.24
CA SER A 2 -9.95 30.93 36.82
C SER A 2 -8.51 30.75 36.35
N ASP A 3 -8.21 29.60 35.78
CA ASP A 3 -6.90 29.32 35.19
C ASP A 3 -6.70 30.17 33.92
N GLU A 4 -6.12 31.35 34.11
CA GLU A 4 -5.77 32.33 33.06
C GLU A 4 -4.47 32.00 32.30
N ASN A 5 -3.94 30.78 32.43
CA ASN A 5 -2.68 30.37 31.78
C ASN A 5 -2.81 29.14 30.86
N ALA A 6 -3.98 28.94 30.26
CA ALA A 6 -4.05 28.09 29.07
C ALA A 6 -3.39 28.85 27.91
N ILE A 7 -2.13 28.53 27.63
CA ILE A 7 -1.46 28.93 26.38
C ILE A 7 -2.35 28.43 25.26
N GLU A 8 -3.04 29.36 24.63
CA GLU A 8 -3.82 29.16 23.41
C GLU A 8 -2.85 28.59 22.38
N LEU A 9 -2.91 27.27 22.16
CA LEU A 9 -2.19 26.60 21.11
C LEU A 9 -2.66 27.23 19.81
N LEU A 10 -1.87 28.18 19.29
CA LEU A 10 -2.05 28.75 17.97
C LEU A 10 -2.22 27.58 17.00
N ASP A 11 -3.42 27.51 16.46
CA ASP A 11 -3.89 26.49 15.54
C ASP A 11 -2.78 26.19 14.51
N GLU A 12 -2.22 24.97 14.52
CA GLU A 12 -1.24 24.48 13.52
C GLU A 12 -1.92 24.25 12.14
N SER A 13 -3.07 24.89 11.90
CA SER A 13 -3.74 24.85 10.61
C SER A 13 -2.97 25.75 9.63
N PRO A 14 -2.53 25.24 8.47
CA PRO A 14 -1.88 26.07 7.47
C PRO A 14 -2.85 27.18 7.07
N SER A 15 -2.45 28.44 7.30
CA SER A 15 -3.31 29.60 7.08
C SER A 15 -3.79 29.62 5.62
N GLU A 16 -5.08 29.42 5.41
CA GLU A 16 -5.67 29.38 4.07
C GLU A 16 -5.57 30.73 3.33
N GLU A 17 -5.23 31.81 4.05
CA GLU A 17 -5.27 33.20 3.60
C GLU A 17 -3.90 33.88 3.38
N LEU A 18 -2.76 33.17 3.48
CA LEU A 18 -1.45 33.72 3.06
C LEU A 18 -1.37 33.77 1.51
N SER A 19 -2.29 34.52 0.89
CA SER A 19 -2.57 34.47 -0.54
C SER A 19 -1.44 35.04 -1.41
N ASP A 20 -0.52 35.85 -0.88
CA ASP A 20 0.54 36.46 -1.69
C ASP A 20 1.83 36.80 -0.91
N SER A 21 2.31 35.92 -0.03
CA SER A 21 3.71 36.04 0.41
C SER A 21 4.63 35.82 -0.81
N LEU A 22 5.39 36.86 -1.17
CA LEU A 22 6.29 36.89 -2.34
C LEU A 22 7.22 35.67 -2.44
N PRO A 23 7.85 35.19 -1.34
CA PRO A 23 8.75 34.04 -1.39
C PRO A 23 8.02 32.76 -1.79
N HIS A 24 6.87 32.47 -1.18
CA HIS A 24 6.12 31.24 -1.44
C HIS A 24 5.55 31.22 -2.85
N LYS A 25 5.07 32.36 -3.38
CA LYS A 25 4.58 32.46 -4.75
C LYS A 25 5.70 32.20 -5.77
N GLN A 26 6.88 32.75 -5.53
CA GLN A 26 8.04 32.51 -6.40
C GLN A 26 8.45 31.03 -6.38
N THR A 27 8.53 30.42 -5.20
CA THR A 27 8.82 28.99 -5.05
C THR A 27 7.77 28.12 -5.74
N CYS A 28 6.47 28.41 -5.58
CA CYS A 28 5.40 27.71 -6.30
C CYS A 28 5.60 27.78 -7.83
N ASN A 29 5.86 28.99 -8.36
CA ASN A 29 6.08 29.19 -9.80
C ASN A 29 7.31 28.42 -10.30
N ASN A 30 8.40 28.42 -9.56
CA ASN A 30 9.61 27.66 -9.90
C ASN A 30 9.33 26.16 -9.96
N ILE A 31 8.67 25.61 -8.94
CA ILE A 31 8.27 24.19 -8.88
C ILE A 31 7.40 23.84 -10.09
N LEU A 32 6.44 24.69 -10.44
CA LEU A 32 5.58 24.46 -11.61
C LEU A 32 6.34 24.51 -12.92
N ASN A 33 7.29 25.42 -13.07
CA ASN A 33 8.16 25.49 -14.24
C ASN A 33 9.00 24.20 -14.39
N ILE A 34 9.51 23.65 -13.27
CA ILE A 34 10.24 22.37 -13.27
C ILE A 34 9.30 21.23 -13.68
N ILE A 35 8.12 21.12 -13.06
CA ILE A 35 7.14 20.06 -13.35
C ILE A 35 6.68 20.09 -14.82
N ASN A 36 6.49 21.28 -15.38
CA ASN A 36 6.09 21.46 -16.77
C ASN A 36 7.20 21.08 -17.77
N ASN A 37 8.45 21.00 -17.33
CA ASN A 37 9.56 20.58 -18.17
C ASN A 37 9.61 19.04 -18.31
N LYS A 38 8.94 18.53 -19.36
CA LYS A 38 8.81 17.08 -19.61
C LYS A 38 10.12 16.36 -19.98
N LYS A 39 11.22 17.07 -20.25
CA LYS A 39 12.50 16.48 -20.70
C LYS A 39 13.35 15.91 -19.56
N LEU A 40 12.93 16.07 -18.31
CA LEU A 40 13.73 15.71 -17.14
C LEU A 40 13.66 14.20 -16.86
N LEU A 41 14.84 13.58 -16.66
CA LEU A 41 15.00 12.14 -16.47
C LEU A 41 14.52 11.68 -15.09
N ARG A 42 14.83 12.45 -14.04
CA ARG A 42 14.36 12.21 -12.67
C ARG A 42 13.36 13.28 -12.28
N LYS A 43 12.18 12.84 -11.85
CA LYS A 43 11.02 13.70 -11.57
C LYS A 43 10.79 13.79 -10.06
N VAL A 44 11.83 14.23 -9.36
CA VAL A 44 11.82 14.42 -7.91
C VAL A 44 12.29 15.85 -7.64
N ILE A 45 11.62 16.54 -6.74
CA ILE A 45 11.94 17.91 -6.30
C ILE A 45 12.02 17.87 -4.78
N LEU A 46 13.11 18.38 -4.20
CA LEU A 46 13.20 18.61 -2.76
C LEU A 46 12.68 20.02 -2.47
N LEU A 47 11.71 20.10 -1.57
CA LEU A 47 11.26 21.36 -0.99
C LEU A 47 11.91 21.47 0.39
N SER A 48 13.08 22.11 0.44
CA SER A 48 13.87 22.18 1.67
C SER A 48 13.54 23.42 2.48
N GLY A 49 13.49 23.30 3.80
CA GLY A 49 13.27 24.44 4.69
C GLY A 49 13.12 23.99 6.12
N VAL A 50 13.43 24.86 7.07
CA VAL A 50 13.27 24.52 8.49
C VAL A 50 11.81 24.21 8.84
N ARG A 51 11.60 23.48 9.94
CA ARG A 51 10.25 23.34 10.50
C ARG A 51 9.61 24.72 10.72
N GLY A 52 8.38 24.89 10.23
CA GLY A 52 7.66 26.18 10.28
C GLY A 52 7.93 27.13 9.10
N ALA A 53 8.78 26.79 8.13
CA ALA A 53 9.06 27.66 6.97
C ALA A 53 7.87 27.82 5.99
N GLY A 54 6.79 27.04 6.16
CA GLY A 54 5.62 27.06 5.28
C GLY A 54 5.66 26.05 4.11
N LYS A 55 6.39 24.93 4.26
CA LYS A 55 6.45 23.84 3.26
C LYS A 55 5.04 23.33 2.88
N THR A 56 4.23 23.00 3.88
CA THR A 56 2.82 22.58 3.71
C THR A 56 1.99 23.66 3.00
N THR A 57 2.18 24.94 3.35
CA THR A 57 1.49 26.07 2.71
C THR A 57 1.81 26.17 1.22
N ILE A 58 3.08 25.98 0.83
CA ILE A 58 3.50 25.94 -0.58
C ILE A 58 2.85 24.75 -1.30
N ILE A 59 2.84 23.56 -0.71
CA ILE A 59 2.20 22.37 -1.29
C ILE A 59 0.71 22.63 -1.51
N GLN A 60 0.00 23.18 -0.52
CA GLN A 60 -1.42 23.50 -0.65
C GLN A 60 -1.69 24.58 -1.69
N LYS A 61 -0.83 25.60 -1.78
CA LYS A 61 -0.92 26.63 -2.81
C LYS A 61 -0.71 26.04 -4.20
N LEU A 62 0.26 25.16 -4.39
CA LEU A 62 0.47 24.43 -5.63
C LEU A 62 -0.78 23.65 -6.05
N ILE A 63 -1.44 22.97 -5.10
CA ILE A 63 -2.68 22.23 -5.36
C ILE A 63 -3.78 23.21 -5.81
N LYS A 64 -4.07 24.26 -5.01
CA LYS A 64 -5.11 25.26 -5.29
C LYS A 64 -4.90 25.96 -6.64
N GLU A 65 -3.67 26.35 -6.97
CA GLU A 65 -3.37 27.02 -8.25
C GLU A 65 -3.52 26.08 -9.45
N ASN A 66 -3.29 24.78 -9.27
CA ASN A 66 -3.45 23.78 -10.33
C ASN A 66 -4.81 23.09 -10.36
N GLU A 67 -5.73 23.35 -9.43
CA GLU A 67 -7.11 22.84 -9.55
C GLU A 67 -7.77 23.29 -10.87
N LYS A 68 -7.35 24.44 -11.40
CA LYS A 68 -7.78 24.96 -12.71
C LYS A 68 -7.07 24.29 -13.89
N ASP A 69 -5.84 23.78 -13.70
CA ASP A 69 -5.10 23.06 -14.74
C ASP A 69 -5.56 21.60 -14.79
N LYS A 70 -6.41 21.29 -15.77
CA LYS A 70 -6.98 19.95 -15.95
C LYS A 70 -5.94 18.90 -16.33
N ASN A 71 -4.67 19.26 -16.58
CA ASN A 71 -3.66 18.32 -17.06
C ASN A 71 -2.91 17.58 -15.95
N LYS A 72 -3.08 17.96 -14.68
CA LYS A 72 -2.36 17.36 -13.55
C LYS A 72 -3.31 16.90 -12.46
N VAL A 73 -2.91 15.88 -11.71
CA VAL A 73 -3.58 15.43 -10.49
C VAL A 73 -2.58 15.46 -9.36
N PHE A 74 -2.87 16.23 -8.33
CA PHE A 74 -2.05 16.31 -7.13
C PHE A 74 -2.54 15.34 -6.07
N ILE A 75 -1.61 14.61 -5.46
CA ILE A 75 -1.87 13.66 -4.38
C ILE A 75 -0.91 14.02 -3.24
N THR A 76 -1.44 14.23 -2.04
CA THR A 76 -0.64 14.48 -0.85
C THR A 76 -0.50 13.21 -0.03
N ILE A 77 0.69 13.01 0.53
CA ILE A 77 1.01 11.92 1.44
C ILE A 77 1.64 12.55 2.67
N ASP A 78 1.05 12.29 3.82
CA ASP A 78 1.59 12.72 5.11
C ASP A 78 2.49 11.61 5.67
N ALA A 79 3.80 11.85 5.67
CA ALA A 79 4.76 10.85 6.10
C ALA A 79 4.62 10.52 7.59
N TRP A 80 4.25 11.50 8.41
CA TRP A 80 4.16 11.35 9.86
C TRP A 80 2.98 10.47 10.29
N ASN A 81 1.89 10.48 9.52
CA ASN A 81 0.70 9.68 9.79
C ASN A 81 0.76 8.27 9.19
N ALA A 82 1.84 7.92 8.49
CA ALA A 82 2.00 6.60 7.87
C ALA A 82 2.64 5.62 8.88
N PRO A 83 1.98 4.49 9.22
CA PRO A 83 2.58 3.54 10.16
C PRO A 83 3.80 2.85 9.55
N GLU A 84 4.89 2.75 10.33
CA GLU A 84 6.17 2.16 9.89
C GLU A 84 6.03 0.77 9.26
N ASP A 85 5.22 -0.10 9.87
CA ASP A 85 5.12 -1.52 9.52
C ASP A 85 4.33 -1.78 8.22
N VAL A 86 3.67 -0.76 7.67
CA VAL A 86 2.79 -0.88 6.50
C VAL A 86 2.93 0.29 5.52
N LEU A 87 4.12 0.87 5.44
CA LEU A 87 4.42 2.05 4.61
C LEU A 87 4.01 1.88 3.14
N LYS A 88 4.33 0.74 2.49
CA LYS A 88 3.95 0.54 1.07
C LYS A 88 2.44 0.41 0.91
N LYS A 89 1.75 -0.24 1.84
CA LYS A 89 0.29 -0.29 1.85
C LYS A 89 -0.29 1.11 1.97
N GLU A 90 0.22 1.94 2.88
CA GLU A 90 -0.32 3.28 3.10
C GLU A 90 -0.05 4.19 1.90
N PHE A 91 1.14 4.12 1.28
CA PHE A 91 1.40 4.83 0.02
C PHE A 91 0.39 4.49 -1.08
N LEU A 92 0.09 3.19 -1.26
CA LEU A 92 -0.93 2.77 -2.22
C LEU A 92 -2.33 3.28 -1.83
N ARG A 93 -2.70 3.24 -0.55
CA ARG A 93 -3.99 3.75 -0.08
C ARG A 93 -4.13 5.25 -0.34
N CYS A 94 -3.09 6.03 -0.03
CA CYS A 94 -3.05 7.47 -0.33
C CYS A 94 -3.16 7.72 -1.84
N LEU A 95 -2.47 6.95 -2.68
CA LEU A 95 -2.61 7.04 -4.13
C LEU A 95 -4.05 6.84 -4.60
N TYR A 96 -4.68 5.73 -4.22
CA TYR A 96 -6.04 5.42 -4.66
C TYR A 96 -7.07 6.42 -4.12
N ARG A 97 -6.90 6.91 -2.88
CA ARG A 97 -7.74 7.94 -2.28
C ARG A 97 -7.54 9.32 -2.89
N GLY A 98 -6.32 9.63 -3.33
CA GLY A 98 -5.96 10.89 -3.97
C GLY A 98 -6.56 11.08 -5.36
N ILE A 99 -7.11 10.02 -5.96
CA ILE A 99 -7.87 10.13 -7.20
C ILE A 99 -9.25 10.75 -6.90
N ASN A 100 -9.46 11.99 -7.32
CA ASN A 100 -10.78 12.64 -7.23
C ASN A 100 -11.78 11.93 -8.15
N ASN A 101 -12.90 11.47 -7.59
CA ASN A 101 -13.88 10.68 -8.32
C ASN A 101 -14.82 11.52 -9.22
N ASN A 102 -14.87 12.86 -9.10
CA ASN A 102 -15.78 13.75 -9.85
C ASN A 102 -17.22 13.18 -10.02
N GLY A 103 -17.74 12.43 -9.03
CA GLY A 103 -19.06 11.78 -9.09
C GLY A 103 -19.16 10.50 -9.94
N ASN A 104 -18.07 10.02 -10.53
CA ASN A 104 -18.03 8.77 -11.31
C ASN A 104 -18.12 7.54 -10.41
N LYS A 105 -19.35 7.03 -10.22
CA LYS A 105 -19.62 5.83 -9.41
C LYS A 105 -18.85 4.58 -9.85
N LYS A 106 -18.53 4.44 -11.14
CA LYS A 106 -17.77 3.29 -11.66
C LYS A 106 -16.31 3.35 -11.21
N LEU A 107 -15.71 4.53 -11.28
CA LEU A 107 -14.36 4.78 -10.76
C LEU A 107 -14.30 4.52 -9.26
N GLN A 108 -15.25 5.07 -8.49
CA GLN A 108 -15.30 4.88 -7.05
C GLN A 108 -15.37 3.39 -6.66
N LYS A 109 -16.25 2.61 -7.30
CA LYS A 109 -16.33 1.16 -7.05
C LYS A 109 -15.01 0.44 -7.32
N LYS A 110 -14.29 0.82 -8.38
CA LYS A 110 -12.97 0.24 -8.69
C LYS A 110 -11.92 0.67 -7.66
N ILE A 111 -11.92 1.93 -7.22
CA ILE A 111 -11.04 2.43 -6.15
C ILE A 111 -11.29 1.66 -4.86
N ASP A 112 -12.55 1.57 -4.41
CA ASP A 112 -12.92 0.87 -3.18
C ASP A 112 -12.54 -0.62 -3.23
N TYR A 113 -12.71 -1.26 -4.39
CA TYR A 113 -12.29 -2.65 -4.61
C TYR A 113 -10.77 -2.81 -4.45
N ASN A 114 -9.97 -1.92 -5.05
CA ASN A 114 -8.51 -1.99 -4.95
C ASN A 114 -8.01 -1.67 -3.54
N ILE A 115 -8.60 -0.68 -2.85
CA ILE A 115 -8.29 -0.40 -1.44
C ILE A 115 -8.61 -1.62 -0.56
N LYS A 116 -9.74 -2.30 -0.78
CA LYS A 116 -10.06 -3.54 -0.07
C LYS A 116 -9.05 -4.64 -0.37
N ALA A 117 -8.64 -4.80 -1.64
CA ALA A 117 -7.61 -5.75 -2.04
C ALA A 117 -6.25 -5.44 -1.42
N ILE A 118 -5.92 -4.15 -1.22
CA ILE A 118 -4.70 -3.73 -0.53
C ILE A 118 -4.70 -4.16 0.93
N ASN A 119 -5.85 -4.02 1.60
CA ASN A 119 -5.99 -4.42 3.01
C ASN A 119 -5.98 -5.95 3.18
N THR A 120 -6.45 -6.69 2.18
CA THR A 120 -6.51 -8.15 2.20
C THR A 120 -5.31 -8.76 1.47
N ILE A 121 -4.20 -8.97 2.19
CA ILE A 121 -3.13 -9.84 1.67
C ILE A 121 -3.67 -11.27 1.64
N LYS A 122 -4.04 -11.75 0.45
CA LYS A 122 -4.29 -13.18 0.24
C LYS A 122 -2.95 -13.90 0.26
N LYS A 123 -2.68 -14.68 1.30
CA LYS A 123 -1.65 -15.70 1.25
C LYS A 123 -2.23 -16.87 0.47
N GLU A 124 -1.77 -17.08 -0.76
CA GLU A 124 -2.05 -18.32 -1.49
C GLU A 124 -1.15 -19.41 -0.90
N THR A 125 -1.59 -20.02 0.21
CA THR A 125 -0.97 -21.26 0.67
C THR A 125 -1.52 -22.40 -0.17
N THR A 126 -0.71 -22.89 -1.10
CA THR A 126 -0.95 -24.19 -1.72
C THR A 126 -0.57 -25.25 -0.69
N ALA A 127 -1.56 -25.92 -0.10
CA ALA A 127 -1.31 -27.16 0.63
C ALA A 127 -0.86 -28.21 -0.40
N ASN A 128 0.44 -28.25 -0.69
CA ASN A 128 1.01 -29.30 -1.52
C ASN A 128 1.00 -30.59 -0.70
N ILE A 129 -0.06 -31.36 -0.86
CA ILE A 129 -0.06 -32.76 -0.45
C ILE A 129 1.04 -33.44 -1.27
N SER A 130 2.04 -34.01 -0.59
CA SER A 130 3.11 -34.69 -1.28
C SER A 130 2.53 -35.85 -2.09
N SER A 131 3.00 -36.04 -3.33
CA SER A 131 2.61 -37.18 -4.17
C SER A 131 2.80 -38.52 -3.44
N PHE A 132 3.76 -38.59 -2.52
CA PHE A 132 4.02 -39.74 -1.66
C PHE A 132 2.85 -40.06 -0.71
N THR A 133 2.20 -39.04 -0.14
CA THR A 133 1.03 -39.21 0.74
C THR A 133 -0.16 -39.79 -0.03
N ILE A 134 -0.37 -39.36 -1.28
CA ILE A 134 -1.42 -39.89 -2.17
C ILE A 134 -1.17 -41.36 -2.50
N ILE A 135 0.10 -41.72 -2.73
CA ILE A 135 0.51 -43.12 -2.96
C ILE A 135 0.23 -43.98 -1.72
N ILE A 136 0.60 -43.51 -0.52
CA ILE A 136 0.33 -44.24 0.73
C ILE A 136 -1.17 -44.49 0.92
N TYR A 137 -2.01 -43.46 0.76
CA TYR A 137 -3.47 -43.63 0.91
C TYR A 137 -4.02 -44.60 -0.13
N SER A 138 -3.54 -44.54 -1.37
CA SER A 138 -3.94 -45.47 -2.43
C SER A 138 -3.59 -46.91 -2.08
N PHE A 139 -2.38 -47.15 -1.53
CA PHE A 139 -1.97 -48.47 -1.03
C PHE A 139 -2.87 -48.96 0.10
N ILE A 140 -3.18 -48.12 1.08
CA ILE A 140 -4.07 -48.48 2.20
C ILE A 140 -5.46 -48.87 1.69
N PHE A 141 -6.03 -48.08 0.76
CA PHE A 141 -7.34 -48.37 0.18
C PHE A 141 -7.38 -49.65 -0.68
N ILE A 142 -6.28 -50.02 -1.34
CA ILE A 142 -6.16 -51.28 -2.10
C ILE A 142 -5.95 -52.48 -1.17
N LEU A 143 -5.12 -52.33 -0.13
CA LEU A 143 -4.72 -53.44 0.74
C LEU A 143 -5.84 -53.84 1.71
N ILE A 144 -6.58 -52.90 2.29
CA ILE A 144 -7.65 -53.20 3.26
C ILE A 144 -8.68 -54.22 2.72
N PRO A 145 -9.25 -54.05 1.50
CA PRO A 145 -10.19 -54.99 0.92
C PRO A 145 -9.62 -56.39 0.66
N ILE A 146 -8.32 -56.49 0.39
CA ILE A 146 -7.63 -57.76 0.12
C ILE A 146 -7.34 -58.49 1.44
N PHE A 147 -6.92 -57.76 2.47
CA PHE A 147 -6.50 -58.33 3.75
C PHE A 147 -7.66 -58.64 4.70
N ILE A 148 -8.78 -57.91 4.65
CA ILE A 148 -9.94 -58.18 5.51
C ILE A 148 -10.45 -59.62 5.34
N PRO A 149 -10.72 -60.13 4.13
CA PRO A 149 -11.15 -61.51 3.93
C PRO A 149 -10.16 -62.51 4.52
N ILE A 150 -8.86 -62.34 4.28
CA ILE A 150 -7.78 -63.22 4.76
C ILE A 150 -7.70 -63.23 6.29
N LEU A 151 -7.89 -62.08 6.94
CA LEU A 151 -7.91 -62.02 8.42
C LEU A 151 -9.17 -62.65 9.00
N THR A 152 -10.29 -62.59 8.28
CA THR A 152 -11.54 -63.21 8.72
C THR A 152 -11.60 -64.72 8.46
N THR A 153 -10.75 -65.28 7.60
CA THR A 153 -10.80 -66.72 7.29
C THR A 153 -10.47 -67.61 8.47
N ASP A 154 -9.62 -67.21 9.42
CA ASP A 154 -9.28 -68.08 10.57
C ASP A 154 -10.45 -68.21 11.56
N LYS A 155 -11.19 -67.12 11.76
CA LYS A 155 -12.39 -67.11 12.61
C LYS A 155 -13.57 -67.79 11.91
N LEU A 156 -13.65 -67.67 10.59
CA LEU A 156 -14.62 -68.41 9.79
C LEU A 156 -14.28 -69.91 9.78
N LEU A 157 -13.01 -70.27 9.62
CA LEU A 157 -12.51 -71.64 9.57
C LEU A 157 -12.73 -72.36 10.91
N SER A 158 -12.48 -71.69 12.04
CA SER A 158 -12.78 -72.24 13.36
C SER A 158 -14.28 -72.48 13.58
N LEU A 159 -15.14 -71.53 13.17
CA LEU A 159 -16.61 -71.71 13.20
C LEU A 159 -17.09 -72.84 12.27
N ILE A 160 -16.43 -72.99 11.10
CA ILE A 160 -16.71 -74.06 10.14
C ILE A 160 -16.29 -75.42 10.72
N LEU A 161 -15.07 -75.54 11.27
CA LEU A 161 -14.55 -76.78 11.87
C LEU A 161 -15.41 -77.27 13.04
N GLU A 162 -15.95 -76.34 13.84
CA GLU A 162 -16.88 -76.67 14.93
C GLU A 162 -18.20 -77.27 14.41
N LYS A 163 -18.73 -76.74 13.29
CA LYS A 163 -19.96 -77.26 12.66
C LYS A 163 -19.73 -78.54 11.84
N ILE A 164 -18.55 -78.74 11.26
CA ILE A 164 -18.22 -79.90 10.40
C ILE A 164 -18.29 -81.22 11.17
N LYS A 165 -18.15 -81.23 12.50
CA LYS A 165 -18.24 -82.46 13.31
C LYS A 165 -19.59 -83.20 13.18
N TYR A 166 -20.62 -82.55 12.64
CA TYR A 166 -21.99 -83.08 12.55
C TYR A 166 -22.61 -83.05 11.13
N ILE A 167 -21.85 -82.72 10.07
CA ILE A 167 -22.43 -82.42 8.75
C ILE A 167 -21.85 -83.34 7.65
N ASP A 168 -22.75 -83.84 6.79
CA ASP A 168 -22.47 -84.62 5.58
C ASP A 168 -21.53 -83.86 4.61
N ILE A 169 -20.52 -84.55 4.08
CA ILE A 169 -19.44 -84.00 3.22
C ILE A 169 -20.02 -83.25 2.01
N ASN A 170 -21.15 -83.70 1.47
CA ASN A 170 -21.80 -83.05 0.33
C ASN A 170 -22.33 -81.64 0.66
N ASN A 171 -22.81 -81.41 1.89
CA ASN A 171 -23.28 -80.09 2.32
C ASN A 171 -22.11 -79.12 2.56
N ILE A 172 -20.94 -79.65 2.95
CA ILE A 172 -19.71 -78.87 3.12
C ILE A 172 -19.22 -78.36 1.76
N ILE A 173 -19.16 -79.23 0.75
CA ILE A 173 -18.73 -78.85 -0.60
C ILE A 173 -19.67 -77.79 -1.19
N THR A 174 -20.99 -77.97 -1.08
CA THR A 174 -21.97 -76.99 -1.57
C THR A 174 -21.84 -75.65 -0.84
N PHE A 175 -21.67 -75.64 0.48
CA PHE A 175 -21.45 -74.43 1.26
C PHE A 175 -20.19 -73.67 0.81
N PHE A 176 -19.08 -74.39 0.59
CA PHE A 176 -17.84 -73.78 0.09
C PHE A 176 -18.03 -73.21 -1.31
N ILE A 177 -18.69 -73.92 -2.23
CA ILE A 177 -18.92 -73.42 -3.60
C ILE A 177 -19.81 -72.15 -3.59
N GLU A 178 -20.89 -72.15 -2.80
CA GLU A 178 -21.80 -71.01 -2.69
C GLU A 178 -21.13 -69.79 -2.05
N HIS A 179 -20.35 -69.96 -0.98
CA HIS A 179 -19.72 -68.82 -0.30
C HIS A 179 -18.43 -68.37 -0.99
N PHE A 180 -17.71 -69.27 -1.65
CA PHE A 180 -16.52 -68.93 -2.44
C PHE A 180 -16.90 -68.10 -3.66
N SER A 181 -17.97 -68.44 -4.37
CA SER A 181 -18.45 -67.65 -5.51
C SER A 181 -18.87 -66.23 -5.09
N ILE A 182 -19.54 -66.08 -3.94
CA ILE A 182 -19.88 -64.77 -3.36
C ILE A 182 -18.62 -63.99 -2.97
N ALA A 183 -17.64 -64.63 -2.33
CA ALA A 183 -16.38 -63.99 -1.95
C ALA A 183 -15.56 -63.52 -3.16
N VAL A 184 -15.51 -64.33 -4.22
CA VAL A 184 -14.87 -63.97 -5.49
C VAL A 184 -15.61 -62.80 -6.13
N LEU A 185 -16.93 -62.81 -6.16
CA LEU A 185 -17.74 -61.71 -6.70
C LEU A 185 -17.49 -60.40 -5.94
N ILE A 186 -17.50 -60.44 -4.61
CA ILE A 186 -17.20 -59.27 -3.76
C ILE A 186 -15.78 -58.77 -4.03
N SER A 187 -14.80 -59.67 -4.16
CA SER A 187 -13.41 -59.31 -4.46
C SER A 187 -13.27 -58.64 -5.83
N ILE A 188 -13.99 -59.12 -6.86
CA ILE A 188 -14.03 -58.51 -8.19
C ILE A 188 -14.66 -57.11 -8.13
N ILE A 189 -15.79 -56.95 -7.42
CA ILE A 189 -16.45 -55.65 -7.26
C ILE A 189 -15.51 -54.66 -6.56
N LEU A 190 -14.85 -55.07 -5.49
CA LEU A 190 -13.89 -54.24 -4.76
C LEU A 190 -12.68 -53.88 -5.62
N PHE A 191 -12.18 -54.82 -6.44
CA PHE A 191 -11.11 -54.55 -7.40
C PHE A 191 -11.53 -53.52 -8.45
N ILE A 192 -12.73 -53.63 -9.02
CA ILE A 192 -13.27 -52.67 -9.99
C ILE A 192 -13.44 -51.29 -9.36
N VAL A 193 -14.01 -51.21 -8.16
CA VAL A 193 -14.17 -49.94 -7.42
C VAL A 193 -12.80 -49.32 -7.13
N SER A 194 -11.82 -50.12 -6.73
CA SER A 194 -10.45 -49.66 -6.47
C SER A 194 -9.75 -49.19 -7.75
N ALA A 195 -9.94 -49.89 -8.87
CA ALA A 195 -9.38 -49.51 -10.17
C ALA A 195 -10.01 -48.22 -10.70
N LEU A 196 -11.33 -48.05 -10.53
CA LEU A 196 -12.04 -46.80 -10.86
C LEU A 196 -11.55 -45.66 -9.98
N PHE A 197 -11.37 -45.89 -8.69
CA PHE A 197 -10.81 -44.90 -7.76
C PHE A 197 -9.37 -44.52 -8.15
N PHE A 198 -8.53 -45.49 -8.53
CA PHE A 198 -7.17 -45.23 -8.99
C PHE A 198 -7.14 -44.47 -10.32
N TYR A 199 -8.02 -44.82 -11.25
CA TYR A 199 -8.22 -44.07 -12.50
C TYR A 199 -8.63 -42.62 -12.23
N MET A 200 -9.55 -42.42 -11.28
CA MET A 200 -9.94 -41.08 -10.81
C MET A 200 -8.77 -40.32 -10.22
N ILE A 201 -7.86 -40.99 -9.50
CA ILE A 201 -6.64 -40.38 -8.95
C ILE A 201 -5.69 -39.90 -10.07
N ILE A 202 -5.40 -40.75 -11.06
CA ILE A 202 -4.46 -40.46 -12.16
C ILE A 202 -5.01 -39.41 -13.12
N PHE A 203 -6.30 -39.45 -13.41
CA PHE A 203 -6.96 -38.56 -14.38
C PHE A 203 -7.98 -37.66 -13.67
N PRO A 204 -7.52 -36.60 -12.97
CA PRO A 204 -8.39 -35.76 -12.16
C PRO A 204 -9.39 -34.99 -13.03
N SER A 205 -10.64 -35.45 -13.04
CA SER A 205 -11.77 -34.73 -13.64
C SER A 205 -12.35 -33.69 -12.66
N LYS A 206 -13.19 -32.76 -13.13
CA LYS A 206 -13.89 -31.82 -12.24
C LYS A 206 -14.69 -32.53 -11.14
N ILE A 207 -15.26 -33.70 -11.44
CA ILE A 207 -16.04 -34.51 -10.49
C ILE A 207 -15.15 -35.09 -9.39
N THR A 208 -13.95 -35.56 -9.74
CA THR A 208 -12.99 -36.12 -8.76
C THR A 208 -12.58 -35.09 -7.70
N LYS A 209 -12.39 -33.83 -8.10
CA LYS A 209 -12.05 -32.72 -7.20
C LYS A 209 -13.19 -32.37 -6.24
N ILE A 210 -14.45 -32.52 -6.68
CA ILE A 210 -15.64 -32.27 -5.85
C ILE A 210 -15.87 -33.42 -4.86
N LEU A 211 -15.73 -34.67 -5.30
CA LEU A 211 -15.99 -35.84 -4.45
C LEU A 211 -14.87 -36.12 -3.45
N PHE A 212 -13.62 -35.79 -3.80
CA PHE A 212 -12.44 -36.07 -2.98
C PHE A 212 -11.56 -34.83 -2.81
N PRO A 213 -12.08 -33.74 -2.21
CA PRO A 213 -11.34 -32.49 -2.03
C PRO A 213 -10.09 -32.67 -1.15
N PHE A 214 -10.05 -33.71 -0.29
CA PHE A 214 -8.87 -33.99 0.53
C PHE A 214 -7.69 -34.59 -0.24
N LEU A 215 -7.88 -35.24 -1.41
CA LEU A 215 -6.79 -35.83 -2.19
C LEU A 215 -6.05 -34.83 -3.06
N TYR A 216 -6.77 -33.79 -3.49
CA TYR A 216 -6.26 -32.79 -4.43
C TYR A 216 -5.94 -31.46 -3.76
N GLY A 217 -6.01 -31.43 -2.43
CA GLY A 217 -6.18 -30.20 -1.66
C GLY A 217 -7.54 -29.59 -1.97
N SER A 218 -8.10 -28.84 -1.02
CA SER A 218 -9.13 -27.88 -1.38
C SER A 218 -8.56 -27.04 -2.54
N SER A 219 -9.19 -27.12 -3.71
CA SER A 219 -8.89 -26.19 -4.81
C SER A 219 -9.14 -24.74 -4.40
N ASP A 220 -9.83 -24.57 -3.28
CA ASP A 220 -9.90 -23.33 -2.56
C ASP A 220 -8.57 -23.19 -1.81
N SER A 221 -7.67 -22.42 -2.42
CA SER A 221 -6.71 -21.62 -1.70
C SER A 221 -7.45 -20.93 -0.55
N TYR A 222 -7.41 -21.51 0.65
CA TYR A 222 -7.89 -20.81 1.82
C TYR A 222 -6.93 -19.65 2.03
N SER A 223 -7.42 -18.44 1.76
CA SER A 223 -6.66 -17.23 2.03
C SER A 223 -6.61 -17.05 3.54
N GLU A 224 -5.48 -17.40 4.16
CA GLU A 224 -5.15 -16.81 5.45
C GLU A 224 -4.94 -15.31 5.23
N TYR A 225 -5.73 -14.51 5.94
CA TYR A 225 -5.57 -13.07 5.98
C TYR A 225 -4.49 -12.74 7.03
N GLU A 226 -3.28 -12.46 6.60
CA GLU A 226 -2.30 -11.80 7.48
C GLU A 226 -2.59 -10.29 7.45
N GLU A 227 -3.48 -9.84 8.33
CA GLU A 227 -3.57 -8.42 8.67
C GLU A 227 -2.26 -8.00 9.34
N GLY A 228 -1.66 -6.88 8.88
CA GLY A 228 -0.50 -6.25 9.55
C GLY A 228 0.86 -6.37 8.88
N LYS A 229 1.12 -7.26 7.91
CA LYS A 229 2.42 -7.27 7.18
C LYS A 229 2.44 -6.34 5.97
N ASP A 230 3.55 -5.69 5.69
CA ASP A 230 3.71 -4.87 4.48
C ASP A 230 3.77 -5.70 3.18
N PHE A 231 3.73 -5.04 2.02
CA PHE A 231 3.85 -5.71 0.74
C PHE A 231 5.27 -6.17 0.39
N THR A 232 5.34 -7.36 -0.19
CA THR A 232 6.52 -7.78 -0.96
C THR A 232 6.72 -6.85 -2.18
N PRO A 233 7.96 -6.67 -2.68
CA PRO A 233 8.22 -5.83 -3.86
C PRO A 233 7.37 -6.21 -5.08
N TYR A 234 7.15 -7.51 -5.31
CA TYR A 234 6.31 -8.00 -6.41
C TYR A 234 4.83 -7.62 -6.27
N GLN A 235 4.25 -7.81 -5.07
CA GLN A 235 2.86 -7.42 -4.81
C GLN A 235 2.67 -5.91 -4.99
N PHE A 236 3.63 -5.13 -4.48
CA PHE A 236 3.61 -3.69 -4.60
C PHE A 236 3.66 -3.24 -6.07
N GLU A 237 4.60 -3.76 -6.86
CA GLU A 237 4.71 -3.45 -8.29
C GLU A 237 3.41 -3.82 -9.05
N LYS A 238 2.76 -4.93 -8.69
CA LYS A 238 1.48 -5.33 -9.27
C LYS A 238 0.38 -4.29 -8.99
N PHE A 239 0.23 -3.84 -7.74
CA PHE A 239 -0.75 -2.80 -7.39
C PHE A 239 -0.46 -1.47 -8.07
N ILE A 240 0.81 -1.10 -8.25
CA ILE A 240 1.19 0.11 -9.00
C ILE A 240 0.77 0.02 -10.47
N LYS A 241 0.96 -1.15 -11.11
CA LYS A 241 0.49 -1.39 -12.48
C LYS A 241 -1.04 -1.30 -12.58
N ASP A 242 -1.75 -1.89 -11.62
CA ASP A 242 -3.20 -1.83 -11.54
C ASP A 242 -3.70 -0.38 -11.33
N PHE A 243 -3.00 0.39 -10.50
CA PHE A 243 -3.25 1.81 -10.31
C PHE A 243 -3.07 2.59 -11.61
N TYR A 244 -1.95 2.41 -12.33
CA TYR A 244 -1.73 3.11 -13.60
C TYR A 244 -2.76 2.76 -14.66
N LYS A 245 -3.14 1.49 -14.77
CA LYS A 245 -4.18 1.04 -15.68
C LYS A 245 -5.51 1.69 -15.34
N LEU A 246 -5.88 1.68 -14.06
CA LEU A 246 -7.08 2.36 -13.59
C LEU A 246 -7.01 3.87 -13.89
N TYR A 247 -5.89 4.51 -13.60
CA TYR A 247 -5.72 5.94 -13.82
C TYR A 247 -5.83 6.29 -15.30
N SER A 248 -5.15 5.56 -16.18
CA SER A 248 -5.20 5.78 -17.63
C SER A 248 -6.59 5.58 -18.23
N ASP A 249 -7.41 4.68 -17.66
CA ASP A 249 -8.78 4.43 -18.12
C ASP A 249 -9.71 5.63 -17.89
N PHE A 250 -9.39 6.52 -16.95
CA PHE A 250 -10.29 7.59 -16.49
C PHE A 250 -9.70 9.02 -16.59
N PHE A 251 -8.39 9.16 -16.62
CA PHE A 251 -7.69 10.43 -16.64
C PHE A 251 -6.76 10.48 -17.85
N ASP A 252 -7.31 10.91 -18.99
CA ASP A 252 -6.65 10.98 -20.30
C ASP A 252 -5.24 11.60 -20.22
N LYS A 253 -4.22 10.77 -20.00
CA LYS A 253 -2.79 11.12 -19.96
C LYS A 253 -2.45 12.31 -19.06
N LYS A 254 -3.21 12.53 -17.98
CA LYS A 254 -2.89 13.57 -16.99
C LYS A 254 -1.62 13.18 -16.24
N ASP A 255 -0.79 14.16 -15.93
CA ASP A 255 0.41 13.95 -15.11
C ASP A 255 0.01 13.84 -13.63
N ILE A 256 0.75 13.04 -12.86
CA ILE A 256 0.53 12.84 -11.43
C ILE A 256 1.62 13.58 -10.67
N VAL A 257 1.26 14.40 -9.70
CA VAL A 257 2.21 15.06 -8.80
C VAL A 257 1.94 14.58 -7.38
N ILE A 258 2.92 13.90 -6.78
CA ILE A 258 2.83 13.34 -5.44
C ILE A 258 3.66 14.21 -4.51
N ALA A 259 3.01 14.90 -3.58
CA ALA A 259 3.69 15.69 -2.56
C ALA A 259 3.74 14.89 -1.25
N VAL A 260 4.94 14.65 -0.75
CA VAL A 260 5.18 13.97 0.52
C VAL A 260 5.60 15.02 1.54
N ASP A 261 4.78 15.20 2.57
CA ASP A 261 4.96 16.21 3.61
C ASP A 261 5.31 15.60 4.97
N ASN A 262 5.77 16.44 5.90
CA ASN A 262 6.10 16.08 7.29
C ASN A 262 7.15 14.96 7.44
N ILE A 263 8.03 14.75 6.46
CA ILE A 263 9.14 13.78 6.59
C ILE A 263 10.05 14.17 7.77
N ASP A 264 10.22 15.47 8.01
CA ASP A 264 11.00 16.06 9.11
C ASP A 264 10.39 15.84 10.51
N ARG A 265 9.19 15.25 10.61
CA ARG A 265 8.58 14.85 11.89
C ARG A 265 8.90 13.41 12.30
N LEU A 266 9.46 12.61 11.40
CA LEU A 266 9.86 11.24 11.67
C LEU A 266 11.14 11.21 12.52
N SER A 267 11.28 10.18 13.36
CA SER A 267 12.57 9.84 13.95
C SER A 267 13.55 9.37 12.86
N LYS A 268 14.85 9.35 13.18
CA LYS A 268 15.89 8.98 12.22
C LYS A 268 15.69 7.58 11.62
N GLU A 269 15.35 6.60 12.44
CA GLU A 269 15.12 5.22 11.98
C GLU A 269 13.85 5.12 11.11
N GLU A 270 12.78 5.83 11.50
CA GLU A 270 11.55 5.96 10.72
C GLU A 270 11.82 6.61 9.36
N GLU A 271 12.58 7.70 9.36
CA GLU A 271 12.96 8.45 8.16
C GLU A 271 13.73 7.56 7.19
N GLU A 272 14.76 6.84 7.65
CA GLU A 272 15.54 5.94 6.79
C GLU A 272 14.67 4.83 6.17
N LYS A 273 13.79 4.20 6.96
CA LYS A 273 12.84 3.18 6.45
C LYS A 273 11.82 3.78 5.48
N PHE A 274 11.28 4.94 5.80
CA PHE A 274 10.32 5.67 4.99
C PHE A 274 10.92 6.03 3.64
N ILE A 275 12.12 6.60 3.64
CA ILE A 275 12.83 7.02 2.45
C ILE A 275 13.26 5.82 1.59
N SER A 276 13.70 4.72 2.19
CA SER A 276 13.97 3.47 1.47
C SER A 276 12.72 2.91 0.77
N SER A 277 11.58 2.94 1.47
CA SER A 277 10.28 2.52 0.92
C SER A 277 9.81 3.47 -0.18
N LEU A 278 9.97 4.77 0.02
CA LEU A 278 9.67 5.81 -0.95
C LEU A 278 10.55 5.68 -2.19
N TYR A 279 11.82 5.33 -2.06
CA TYR A 279 12.71 5.09 -3.20
C TYR A 279 12.20 3.93 -4.07
N THR A 280 11.82 2.82 -3.44
CA THR A 280 11.21 1.68 -4.13
C THR A 280 9.93 2.11 -4.86
N PHE A 281 9.11 2.93 -4.20
CA PHE A 281 7.88 3.49 -4.78
C PHE A 281 8.14 4.42 -5.97
N MET A 282 9.07 5.36 -5.83
CA MET A 282 9.47 6.27 -6.91
C MET A 282 10.02 5.50 -8.11
N ASP A 283 10.87 4.51 -7.87
CA ASP A 283 11.45 3.68 -8.92
C ASP A 283 10.36 2.88 -9.66
N CYS A 284 9.41 2.27 -8.94
CA CYS A 284 8.25 1.60 -9.55
C CYS A 284 7.35 2.55 -10.36
N MET A 285 7.09 3.75 -9.86
CA MET A 285 6.24 4.75 -10.54
C MET A 285 6.94 5.38 -11.75
N GLN A 286 8.27 5.56 -11.69
CA GLN A 286 9.04 6.16 -12.78
C GLN A 286 9.44 5.11 -13.84
N LYS A 287 9.52 3.82 -13.50
CA LYS A 287 9.80 2.72 -14.44
C LYS A 287 8.60 2.43 -15.36
N LYS A 288 8.67 3.01 -16.57
CA LYS A 288 8.09 2.52 -17.84
C LYS A 288 6.57 2.63 -18.08
N SER A 289 6.30 3.13 -19.31
CA SER A 289 5.32 2.70 -20.33
C SER A 289 4.02 3.45 -20.54
N ASN A 290 3.58 4.33 -19.65
CA ASN A 290 2.38 5.13 -19.90
C ASN A 290 2.78 6.59 -20.14
N ASN A 291 2.09 7.30 -21.02
CA ASN A 291 2.29 8.74 -21.30
C ASN A 291 1.99 9.65 -20.09
N ILE A 292 1.95 9.10 -18.88
CA ILE A 292 1.66 9.76 -17.61
C ILE A 292 3.00 10.07 -16.95
N ASN A 293 3.31 11.34 -16.76
CA ASN A 293 4.49 11.72 -15.99
C ASN A 293 4.13 11.73 -14.50
N THR A 294 4.91 11.03 -13.68
CA THR A 294 4.78 11.09 -12.22
C THR A 294 5.92 11.91 -11.64
N TRP A 295 5.56 12.98 -10.93
CA TRP A 295 6.45 13.87 -10.20
C TRP A 295 6.32 13.64 -8.70
N PHE A 296 7.43 13.80 -7.99
CA PHE A 296 7.50 13.74 -6.54
C PHE A 296 8.01 15.08 -6.00
N ILE A 297 7.35 15.61 -4.97
CA ILE A 297 7.81 16.76 -4.20
C ILE A 297 8.01 16.27 -2.78
N LEU A 298 9.23 16.34 -2.26
CA LEU A 298 9.55 15.87 -0.91
C LEU A 298 9.84 17.08 -0.03
N ALA A 299 8.95 17.36 0.93
CA ALA A 299 9.17 18.42 1.90
C ALA A 299 10.03 17.91 3.06
N ILE A 300 11.22 18.50 3.21
CA ILE A 300 12.23 18.05 4.17
C ILE A 300 12.87 19.23 4.89
N ASP A 301 13.33 19.00 6.12
CA ASP A 301 14.25 19.92 6.82
C ASP A 301 15.67 19.35 6.77
N LYS A 302 16.37 19.67 5.68
CA LYS A 302 17.76 19.24 5.43
C LYS A 302 18.74 19.64 6.54
N LYS A 303 18.43 20.68 7.35
CA LYS A 303 19.28 21.11 8.47
C LYS A 303 19.05 20.29 9.74
N SER A 304 17.87 19.71 9.90
CA SER A 304 17.54 18.82 11.02
C SER A 304 18.06 17.40 10.78
N ILE A 305 18.07 16.99 9.50
CA ILE A 305 18.58 15.71 9.03
C ILE A 305 20.11 15.69 9.24
N GLY A 306 20.61 14.75 10.05
CA GLY A 306 22.04 14.54 10.29
C GLY A 306 22.64 15.24 11.53
N LYS A 307 21.90 16.09 12.25
CA LYS A 307 22.41 16.72 13.49
C LYS A 307 22.57 15.76 14.68
N ASN A 308 21.94 14.59 14.63
CA ASN A 308 21.93 13.64 15.74
C ASN A 308 22.98 12.52 15.67
N ASP A 309 23.80 12.45 14.62
CA ASP A 309 25.08 11.71 14.58
C ASP A 309 25.65 11.74 13.15
N ASN A 310 26.98 11.84 13.03
CA ASN A 310 27.78 12.14 11.83
C ASN A 310 27.57 11.29 10.53
N ASN A 311 26.57 10.42 10.42
CA ASN A 311 26.53 9.40 9.36
C ASN A 311 25.26 9.35 8.48
N VAL A 312 24.23 10.19 8.70
CA VAL A 312 23.23 10.38 7.63
C VAL A 312 23.78 11.44 6.70
N ASP A 313 24.48 10.94 5.69
CA ASP A 313 25.17 11.73 4.69
C ASP A 313 24.12 12.48 3.85
N ASN A 314 24.16 13.82 3.86
CA ASN A 314 23.33 14.68 3.00
C ASN A 314 23.40 14.25 1.52
N SER A 315 24.48 13.55 1.14
CA SER A 315 24.64 12.88 -0.16
C SER A 315 23.48 11.97 -0.54
N PHE A 316 22.70 11.44 0.41
CA PHE A 316 21.55 10.59 0.11
C PHE A 316 20.41 11.38 -0.55
N TYR A 317 20.03 12.54 0.02
CA TYR A 317 19.00 13.41 -0.54
C TYR A 317 19.43 14.04 -1.86
N ASP A 318 20.71 14.40 -1.96
CA ASP A 318 21.30 14.91 -3.20
C ASP A 318 21.30 13.84 -4.31
N LYS A 319 21.38 12.54 -3.93
CA LYS A 319 21.21 11.42 -4.87
C LYS A 319 19.75 11.15 -5.22
N LEU A 320 18.79 11.50 -4.37
CA LEU A 320 17.37 11.29 -4.66
C LEU A 320 16.85 12.28 -5.70
N SER A 321 17.24 13.55 -5.58
CA SER A 321 16.67 14.62 -6.37
C SER A 321 17.74 15.49 -7.00
N PRO A 322 17.71 15.71 -8.32
CA PRO A 322 18.56 16.71 -8.96
C PRO A 322 18.05 18.14 -8.78
N TYR A 323 16.85 18.34 -8.20
CA TYR A 323 16.23 19.65 -7.99
C TYR A 323 15.97 19.91 -6.51
N GLU A 324 16.35 21.09 -6.05
CA GLU A 324 16.08 21.57 -4.70
C GLU A 324 15.58 23.01 -4.78
N GLU A 325 14.42 23.26 -4.19
CA GLU A 325 13.88 24.60 -3.96
C GLU A 325 13.89 24.84 -2.44
N SER A 326 14.74 25.77 -2.01
CA SER A 326 14.88 26.10 -0.59
C SER A 326 13.95 27.23 -0.20
N ILE A 327 13.18 27.04 0.86
CA ILE A 327 12.39 28.08 1.51
C ILE A 327 13.28 28.77 2.54
N PRO A 328 13.48 30.09 2.45
CA PRO A 328 14.21 30.82 3.48
C PRO A 328 13.48 30.72 4.82
N GLU A 329 14.25 30.67 5.91
CA GLU A 329 13.67 30.77 7.25
C GLU A 329 12.95 32.12 7.37
N MET A 330 11.71 32.11 7.85
CA MET A 330 10.99 33.36 8.09
C MET A 330 11.60 34.05 9.32
N ASN A 331 12.58 34.90 9.10
CA ASN A 331 13.10 35.79 10.13
C ASN A 331 12.28 37.10 10.18
N LYS A 332 12.41 37.83 11.29
CA LYS A 332 11.72 39.12 11.47
C LYS A 332 12.00 40.09 10.33
N ASP A 333 13.21 40.09 9.78
CA ASP A 333 13.62 41.01 8.72
C ASP A 333 12.87 40.75 7.41
N ILE A 334 12.75 39.50 6.98
CA ILE A 334 12.02 39.12 5.76
C ILE A 334 10.52 39.45 5.91
N VAL A 335 9.96 39.18 7.09
CA VAL A 335 8.56 39.50 7.40
C VAL A 335 8.34 41.02 7.40
N ASN A 336 9.22 41.77 8.08
CA ASN A 336 9.17 43.22 8.12
C ASN A 336 9.34 43.83 6.72
N ASP A 337 10.31 43.37 5.94
CA ASP A 337 10.52 43.82 4.57
C ASP A 337 9.31 43.52 3.66
N PHE A 338 8.65 42.36 3.86
CA PHE A 338 7.43 42.04 3.13
C PHE A 338 6.27 42.99 3.46
N TYR A 339 5.96 43.20 4.75
CA TYR A 339 4.90 44.10 5.17
C TYR A 339 5.22 45.55 4.79
N PHE A 340 6.47 45.96 4.96
CA PHE A 340 6.97 47.26 4.56
C PHE A 340 6.74 47.51 3.06
N ASN A 341 7.11 46.57 2.19
CA ASN A 341 6.87 46.68 0.76
C ASN A 341 5.37 46.72 0.43
N LYS A 342 4.53 45.96 1.15
CA LYS A 342 3.07 45.98 0.94
C LYS A 342 2.45 47.33 1.31
N ILE A 343 2.90 47.94 2.41
CA ILE A 343 2.47 49.28 2.83
C ILE A 343 2.98 50.32 1.85
N ASN A 344 4.25 50.31 1.51
CA ASN A 344 4.84 51.27 0.58
C ASN A 344 4.10 51.23 -0.77
N ASN A 345 3.83 50.03 -1.31
CA ASN A 345 3.04 49.88 -2.54
C ASN A 345 1.59 50.35 -2.40
N LYS A 346 0.93 50.12 -1.25
CA LYS A 346 -0.47 50.52 -1.02
C LYS A 346 -0.63 52.02 -0.78
N TYR A 347 0.35 52.65 -0.14
CA TYR A 347 0.32 54.04 0.32
C TYR A 347 1.39 54.91 -0.36
N ASN A 348 1.80 54.53 -1.57
CA ASN A 348 2.84 55.21 -2.35
C ASN A 348 2.67 56.74 -2.31
N GLY A 349 3.62 57.44 -1.70
CA GLY A 349 3.64 58.91 -1.60
C GLY A 349 3.06 59.53 -0.31
N ILE A 350 2.50 58.73 0.61
CA ILE A 350 1.90 59.26 1.87
C ILE A 350 2.92 59.29 3.01
N PHE A 351 3.82 58.31 3.08
CA PHE A 351 4.83 58.22 4.14
C PHE A 351 6.15 58.87 3.70
N SER A 352 6.73 59.70 4.56
CA SER A 352 8.09 60.21 4.35
C SER A 352 9.13 59.09 4.50
N ASN A 353 10.30 59.23 3.86
CA ASN A 353 11.40 58.27 3.97
C ASN A 353 11.80 58.01 5.44
N ASP A 354 11.73 59.02 6.31
CA ASP A 354 12.06 58.87 7.73
C ASP A 354 11.01 58.04 8.48
N MET A 355 9.73 58.18 8.14
CA MET A 355 8.65 57.34 8.68
C MET A 355 8.82 55.89 8.27
N LEU A 356 9.20 55.67 7.01
CA LEU A 356 9.46 54.35 6.45
C LEU A 356 10.66 53.68 7.15
N ILE A 357 11.75 54.41 7.40
CA ILE A 357 12.92 53.88 8.13
C ILE A 357 12.56 53.51 9.58
N ASN A 358 11.76 54.33 10.26
CA ASN A 358 11.30 54.01 11.61
C ASN A 358 10.39 52.78 11.64
N LEU A 359 9.48 52.65 10.68
CA LEU A 359 8.59 51.49 10.55
C LEU A 359 9.36 50.17 10.34
N ARG A 360 10.49 50.20 9.62
CA ARG A 360 11.34 49.02 9.38
C ARG A 360 12.01 48.51 10.66
N ASN A 361 12.28 49.40 11.60
CA ASN A 361 12.98 49.10 12.86
C ASN A 361 12.03 48.80 14.03
N CYS A 362 10.72 48.97 13.86
CA CYS A 362 9.74 48.63 14.88
C CYS A 362 9.52 47.12 14.98
N ASP A 363 9.29 46.66 16.20
CA ASP A 363 8.78 45.32 16.47
C ASP A 363 7.32 45.17 15.98
N THR A 364 6.96 43.94 15.57
CA THR A 364 5.71 43.65 14.83
C THR A 364 4.44 44.14 15.51
N LYS A 365 4.44 44.18 16.85
CA LYS A 365 3.31 44.69 17.65
C LYS A 365 3.19 46.21 17.55
N SER A 366 4.29 46.93 17.76
CA SER A 366 4.38 48.38 17.60
C SER A 366 4.09 48.83 16.16
N PHE A 367 4.47 48.01 15.18
CA PHE A 367 4.16 48.23 13.76
C PHE A 367 2.66 48.14 13.47
N LEU A 368 1.97 47.10 13.97
CA LEU A 368 0.52 46.96 13.84
C LEU A 368 -0.25 48.08 14.56
N ASP A 369 0.22 48.49 15.75
CA ASP A 369 -0.37 49.60 16.50
C ASP A 369 -0.15 50.95 15.79
N CYS A 370 1.00 51.16 15.17
CA CYS A 370 1.23 52.32 14.30
C CYS A 370 0.26 52.32 13.11
N ILE A 371 0.03 51.19 12.44
CA ILE A 371 -0.88 51.14 11.28
C ILE A 371 -2.33 51.43 11.70
N LYS A 372 -2.79 50.88 12.83
CA LYS A 372 -4.15 51.14 13.35
C LYS A 372 -4.40 52.62 13.64
N ASN A 373 -3.37 53.35 14.05
CA ASN A 373 -3.48 54.80 14.30
C ASN A 373 -3.46 55.66 13.02
N TYR A 374 -3.21 55.06 11.86
CA TYR A 374 -3.15 55.73 10.55
C TYR A 374 -4.23 55.25 9.57
N GLU A 375 -5.13 54.33 9.98
CA GLU A 375 -6.38 54.10 9.24
C GLU A 375 -7.36 55.25 9.53
N PRO A 376 -7.84 55.98 8.49
CA PRO A 376 -8.83 57.06 8.67
C PRO A 376 -10.20 56.56 9.11
#